data_AF-A0A068NXR0-F1
#
_entry.id   AF-A0A068NXR0-F1
#
_cell.length_a   1.000
_cell.length_b   1.000
_cell.length_c   1.000
_cell.angle_alpha   90.00
_cell.angle_beta   90.00
_cell.angle_gamma   90.00
#
_symmetry.space_group_name_H-M   'P 1'
#
loop_
_entity.id
_entity.type
_entity.pdbx_description
1 polymer ?
#
loop_
_entity_poly.entity_id
_entity_poly.type
_entity_poly.pdbx_seq_one_letter_code
_entity_poly.pdbx_strand_id
1 'polypeptide(L)'
;MVDRKQLEPDATPPPKAKEVYSGTTVPVSVKATKKGDRFVLDLLVGTDLFDQEEYVSTSDGFFLATAAGETYDPPIPLLRFPLAVGSDTYTWSGKLSGELDPHPARATITSSQDSVTMGLSPDEAIRVNVDIVITPSPGEAPAERQLLFWFVPKKGVVKSQFGTLSTREPAS
;
A
#
# COMPACT_ATOMS: atom_id res chain seq x y z
N MET A 1 20.35 -4.77 -6.25
CA MET A 1 19.56 -5.34 -5.15
C MET A 1 19.35 -4.27 -4.10
N VAL A 2 18.13 -4.16 -3.57
CA VAL A 2 17.78 -3.26 -2.48
C VAL A 2 17.53 -4.09 -1.23
N ASP A 3 18.18 -3.71 -0.14
CA ASP A 3 18.04 -4.40 1.15
C ASP A 3 16.97 -3.74 2.03
N ARG A 4 16.38 -4.53 2.91
CA ARG A 4 15.38 -4.08 3.89
C ARG A 4 15.85 -2.89 4.74
N LYS A 5 17.13 -2.87 5.11
CA LYS A 5 17.74 -1.80 5.93
C LYS A 5 18.01 -0.52 5.15
N GLN A 6 18.13 -0.60 3.82
CA GLN A 6 18.32 0.59 2.98
C GLN A 6 16.98 1.27 2.74
N LEU A 7 15.94 0.48 2.53
CA LEU A 7 14.61 1.02 2.20
C LEU A 7 13.81 1.45 3.44
N GLU A 8 13.85 0.67 4.53
CA GLU A 8 13.05 0.92 5.73
C GLU A 8 11.55 1.15 5.42
N PRO A 9 10.84 0.17 4.83
CA PRO A 9 9.45 0.32 4.39
C PRO A 9 8.44 0.66 5.50
N ASP A 10 8.80 0.42 6.76
CA ASP A 10 8.04 0.78 7.97
C ASP A 10 8.60 1.99 8.73
N ALA A 11 9.44 2.79 8.08
CA ALA A 11 9.79 4.10 8.60
C ALA A 11 8.53 5.00 8.64
N THR A 12 8.54 5.99 9.52
CA THR A 12 7.40 6.91 9.66
C THR A 12 7.30 7.82 8.43
N PRO A 13 6.20 7.74 7.66
CA PRO A 13 5.98 8.63 6.52
C PRO A 13 5.73 10.08 6.97
N PRO A 14 5.75 11.05 6.06
CA PRO A 14 5.41 12.43 6.38
C PRO A 14 4.06 12.54 7.13
N PRO A 15 3.96 13.36 8.18
CA PRO A 15 2.79 13.39 9.06
C PRO A 15 1.56 14.08 8.44
N LYS A 16 1.70 14.66 7.24
CA LYS A 16 0.62 15.31 6.51
C LYS A 16 0.47 14.66 5.15
N ALA A 17 -0.77 14.36 4.79
CA ALA A 17 -1.14 13.82 3.49
C ALA A 17 -2.45 14.43 3.01
N LYS A 18 -2.75 14.20 1.74
CA LYS A 18 -4.09 14.36 1.18
C LYS A 18 -4.60 12.99 0.83
N GLU A 19 -5.84 12.73 1.19
CA GLU A 19 -6.59 11.56 0.79
C GLU A 19 -7.59 11.96 -0.30
N VAL A 20 -7.48 11.37 -1.49
CA VAL A 20 -8.44 11.60 -2.58
C VAL A 20 -9.41 10.42 -2.57
N TYR A 21 -10.55 10.59 -1.90
CA TYR A 21 -11.58 9.56 -1.78
C TYR A 21 -12.77 9.91 -2.67
N SER A 22 -13.10 9.04 -3.63
CA SER A 22 -14.19 9.28 -4.60
C SER A 22 -14.14 10.67 -5.27
N GLY A 23 -12.94 11.13 -5.61
CA GLY A 23 -12.71 12.45 -6.23
C GLY A 23 -12.73 13.64 -5.27
N THR A 24 -13.00 13.43 -3.98
CA THR A 24 -12.95 14.47 -2.94
C THR A 24 -11.59 14.45 -2.28
N THR A 25 -10.89 15.59 -2.29
CA THR A 25 -9.62 15.75 -1.58
C THR A 25 -9.88 16.13 -0.12
N VAL A 26 -9.47 15.25 0.79
CA VAL A 26 -9.56 15.43 2.24
C VAL A 26 -8.14 15.58 2.79
N PRO A 27 -7.80 16.71 3.44
CA PRO A 27 -6.52 16.82 4.14
C PRO A 27 -6.54 15.92 5.38
N VAL A 28 -5.51 15.09 5.52
CA VAL A 28 -5.40 14.15 6.64
C VAL A 28 -4.04 14.27 7.32
N SER A 29 -4.00 13.98 8.62
CA SER A 29 -2.76 13.73 9.34
C SER A 29 -2.47 12.24 9.34
N VAL A 30 -1.20 11.86 9.14
CA VAL A 30 -0.76 10.46 9.16
C VAL A 30 -0.09 10.17 10.49
N LYS A 31 -0.61 9.18 11.22
CA LYS A 31 -0.01 8.68 12.45
C LYS A 31 0.42 7.24 12.26
N ALA A 32 1.72 7.00 12.33
CA ALA A 32 2.29 5.67 12.25
C ALA A 32 2.43 5.04 13.64
N THR A 33 1.98 3.80 13.79
CA THR A 33 2.17 2.99 14.99
C THR A 33 2.79 1.65 14.62
N LYS A 34 3.85 1.24 15.32
CA LYS A 34 4.48 -0.08 15.14
C LYS A 34 4.40 -0.89 16.43
N LYS A 35 3.90 -2.13 16.32
CA LYS A 35 3.83 -3.09 17.43
C LYS A 35 4.20 -4.48 16.94
N GLY A 36 5.40 -4.94 17.28
CA GLY A 36 5.93 -6.19 16.74
C GLY A 36 6.16 -6.07 15.23
N ASP A 37 5.57 -6.99 14.48
CA ASP A 37 5.56 -7.00 13.01
C ASP A 37 4.44 -6.13 12.42
N ARG A 38 3.47 -5.68 13.21
CA ARG A 38 2.38 -4.82 12.71
C ARG A 38 2.82 -3.37 12.61
N PHE A 39 2.56 -2.79 11.44
CA PHE A 39 2.77 -1.38 11.14
C PHE A 39 1.46 -0.78 10.63
N VAL A 40 0.92 0.19 11.37
CA VAL A 40 -0.40 0.77 11.12
C VAL A 40 -0.23 2.25 10.80
N LEU A 41 -0.89 2.72 9.75
CA LEU A 41 -1.03 4.12 9.41
C LEU A 41 -2.49 4.54 9.62
N ASP A 42 -2.73 5.36 10.64
CA ASP A 42 -4.02 6.02 10.85
C ASP A 42 -4.04 7.33 10.06
N LEU A 43 -5.05 7.51 9.20
CA LEU A 43 -5.33 8.75 8.50
C LEU A 43 -6.42 9.50 9.27
N LEU A 44 -6.10 10.70 9.78
CA LEU A 44 -6.95 11.43 10.71
C LEU A 44 -7.43 12.76 10.13
N VAL A 45 -8.72 13.08 10.32
CA VAL A 45 -9.28 14.42 10.13
C VAL A 45 -9.46 15.04 11.51
N GLY A 46 -8.58 15.96 11.88
CA GLY A 46 -8.49 16.41 13.27
C GLY A 46 -8.06 15.25 14.18
N THR A 47 -8.96 14.75 15.02
CA THR A 47 -8.74 13.59 15.89
C THR A 47 -9.48 12.34 15.46
N ASP A 48 -10.36 12.45 14.47
CA ASP A 48 -11.23 11.36 14.05
C ASP A 48 -10.54 10.49 13.01
N LEU A 49 -10.65 9.17 13.16
CA LEU A 49 -10.13 8.20 12.19
C LEU A 49 -10.96 8.28 10.91
N PHE A 50 -10.31 8.66 9.82
CA PHE A 50 -10.92 8.72 8.50
C PHE A 50 -10.72 7.42 7.73
N ASP A 51 -9.49 6.91 7.70
CA ASP A 51 -9.13 5.62 7.08
C ASP A 51 -7.92 5.02 7.79
N GLN A 52 -7.65 3.74 7.55
CA GLN A 52 -6.53 3.00 8.13
C GLN A 52 -5.89 2.07 7.11
N GLU A 53 -4.55 2.08 7.09
CA GLU A 53 -3.76 1.09 6.38
C GLU A 53 -2.99 0.25 7.41
N GLU A 54 -3.06 -1.07 7.29
CA GLU A 54 -2.32 -2.02 8.12
C GLU A 54 -1.39 -2.87 7.27
N TYR A 55 -0.16 -3.00 7.75
CA TYR A 55 0.91 -3.75 7.14
C TYR A 55 1.55 -4.73 8.11
N VAL A 56 2.13 -5.80 7.56
CA VAL A 56 3.05 -6.70 8.26
C VAL A 56 4.47 -6.40 7.76
N SER A 57 5.37 -6.10 8.67
CA SER A 57 6.78 -5.76 8.42
C SER A 57 7.67 -6.80 9.09
N THR A 58 8.30 -7.65 8.28
CA THR A 58 9.24 -8.68 8.75
C THR A 58 10.65 -8.38 8.25
N SER A 59 11.61 -9.26 8.57
CA SER A 59 12.95 -9.20 7.98
C SER A 59 12.94 -9.46 6.47
N ASP A 60 11.99 -10.27 6.00
CA ASP A 60 12.01 -10.85 4.66
C ASP A 60 11.05 -10.13 3.71
N GLY A 61 10.19 -9.25 4.23
CA GLY A 61 9.27 -8.51 3.40
C GLY A 61 8.44 -7.46 4.12
N PHE A 62 7.62 -6.79 3.31
CA PHE A 62 6.60 -5.85 3.75
C PHE A 62 5.31 -6.17 3.02
N PHE A 63 4.21 -6.36 3.75
CA PHE A 63 2.98 -6.96 3.25
C PHE A 63 1.78 -6.10 3.62
N LEU A 64 0.85 -5.91 2.69
CA LEU A 64 -0.43 -5.24 2.92
C LEU A 64 -1.43 -6.20 3.56
N ALA A 65 -1.91 -5.88 4.76
CA ALA A 65 -2.91 -6.68 5.46
C ALA A 65 -4.32 -6.08 5.32
N THR A 66 -4.45 -4.76 5.51
CA THR A 66 -5.74 -4.06 5.47
C THR A 66 -5.55 -2.69 4.84
N ALA A 67 -6.45 -2.26 3.96
CA ALA A 67 -6.55 -0.87 3.49
C ALA A 67 -7.83 -0.65 2.69
N ALA A 68 -8.29 0.60 2.59
CA ALA A 68 -9.47 0.99 1.82
C ALA A 68 -10.72 0.16 2.17
N GLY A 69 -10.89 -0.17 3.47
CA GLY A 69 -12.00 -0.99 3.96
C GLY A 69 -11.91 -2.49 3.64
N GLU A 70 -10.82 -2.96 3.06
CA GLU A 70 -10.61 -4.36 2.67
C GLU A 70 -9.47 -5.00 3.46
N THR A 71 -9.66 -6.27 3.83
CA THR A 71 -8.65 -7.16 4.42
C THR A 71 -8.20 -8.19 3.38
N TYR A 72 -6.89 -8.39 3.29
CA TYR A 72 -6.25 -9.32 2.37
C TYR A 72 -5.69 -10.52 3.12
N ASP A 73 -6.21 -11.72 2.84
CA ASP A 73 -5.80 -12.96 3.53
C ASP A 73 -5.33 -14.04 2.53
N PRO A 74 -4.05 -14.44 2.54
CA PRO A 74 -2.97 -13.88 3.37
C PRO A 74 -2.60 -12.44 2.95
N PRO A 75 -1.85 -11.67 3.77
CA PRO A 75 -1.40 -10.33 3.40
C PRO A 75 -0.66 -10.31 2.05
N ILE A 76 -0.94 -9.31 1.20
CA ILE A 76 -0.31 -9.18 -0.11
C ILE A 76 1.16 -8.78 0.07
N PRO A 77 2.13 -9.55 -0.44
CA PRO A 77 3.53 -9.13 -0.44
C PRO A 77 3.68 -7.89 -1.33
N LEU A 78 4.11 -6.76 -0.75
CA LEU A 78 4.46 -5.56 -1.52
C LEU A 78 5.96 -5.52 -1.82
N LEU A 79 6.77 -5.98 -0.88
CA LEU A 79 8.22 -6.07 -1.01
C LEU A 79 8.69 -7.41 -0.46
N ARG A 80 9.60 -8.07 -1.18
CA ARG A 80 10.34 -9.25 -0.71
C ARG A 80 11.83 -8.92 -0.78
N PHE A 81 12.55 -9.20 0.29
CA PHE A 81 13.96 -8.84 0.40
C PHE A 81 14.87 -10.08 0.29
N PRO A 82 16.06 -9.94 -0.32
CA PRO A 82 16.54 -8.75 -1.05
C PRO A 82 15.74 -8.54 -2.35
N LEU A 83 15.49 -7.28 -2.72
CA LEU A 83 14.64 -6.93 -3.88
C LEU A 83 15.48 -6.58 -5.11
N ALA A 84 15.18 -7.18 -6.26
CA ALA A 84 15.67 -6.78 -7.57
C ALA A 84 14.64 -5.89 -8.29
N VAL A 85 14.72 -4.57 -8.07
CA VAL A 85 13.79 -3.59 -8.67
C VAL A 85 13.79 -3.70 -10.19
N GLY A 86 12.61 -3.83 -10.78
CA GLY A 86 12.42 -3.94 -12.25
C GLY A 86 12.48 -5.35 -12.81
N SER A 87 13.00 -6.34 -12.08
CA SER A 87 13.09 -7.72 -12.54
C SER A 87 12.31 -8.72 -11.71
N ASP A 88 12.13 -8.44 -10.41
CA ASP A 88 11.32 -9.32 -9.56
C ASP A 88 9.84 -9.21 -9.93
N THR A 89 9.24 -10.37 -10.18
CA THR A 89 7.80 -10.55 -10.35
C THR A 89 7.38 -11.73 -9.49
N TYR A 90 6.33 -11.57 -8.70
CA TYR A 90 5.78 -12.66 -7.92
C TYR A 90 4.26 -12.59 -7.90
N THR A 91 3.64 -13.73 -7.65
CA THR A 91 2.19 -13.87 -7.60
C THR A 91 1.71 -13.99 -6.17
N TRP A 92 0.46 -13.59 -5.97
CA TRP A 92 -0.29 -13.78 -4.74
C TRP A 92 -1.63 -14.43 -5.08
N SER A 93 -2.16 -15.21 -4.14
CA SER A 93 -3.51 -15.79 -4.22
C SER A 93 -4.07 -15.88 -2.82
N GLY A 94 -5.31 -15.45 -2.66
CA GLY A 94 -5.95 -15.32 -1.36
C GLY A 94 -7.39 -14.89 -1.48
N LYS A 95 -7.88 -14.22 -0.44
CA LYS A 95 -9.23 -13.69 -0.36
C LYS A 95 -9.19 -12.21 0.00
N LEU A 96 -10.11 -11.45 -0.57
CA LEU A 96 -10.44 -10.10 -0.11
C LEU A 96 -11.72 -10.19 0.70
N SER A 97 -11.73 -9.60 1.89
CA SER A 97 -12.90 -9.47 2.74
C SER A 97 -13.13 -7.99 3.05
N GLY A 98 -14.37 -7.53 3.07
CA GLY A 98 -14.71 -6.14 3.38
C GLY A 98 -16.15 -6.06 3.91
N GLU A 99 -16.92 -5.08 3.44
CA GLU A 99 -18.37 -5.01 3.72
C GLU A 99 -19.18 -6.12 3.02
N LEU A 100 -18.62 -6.70 1.94
CA LEU A 100 -19.21 -7.78 1.16
C LEU A 100 -18.62 -9.13 1.53
N ASP A 101 -19.27 -10.19 1.05
CA ASP A 101 -18.80 -11.57 1.22
C ASP A 101 -17.35 -11.74 0.73
N PRO A 102 -16.54 -12.59 1.38
CA PRO A 102 -15.16 -12.80 0.95
C PRO A 102 -15.06 -13.35 -0.48
N HIS A 103 -14.28 -12.69 -1.32
CA HIS A 103 -14.06 -13.09 -2.71
C HIS A 103 -12.65 -13.64 -2.93
N PRO A 104 -12.49 -14.79 -3.60
CA PRO A 104 -11.19 -15.27 -4.06
C PRO A 104 -10.54 -14.25 -5.00
N ALA A 105 -9.24 -14.08 -4.87
CA ALA A 105 -8.48 -13.23 -5.78
C ALA A 105 -7.05 -13.71 -5.96
N ARG A 106 -6.45 -13.21 -7.03
CA ARG A 106 -5.04 -13.40 -7.38
C ARG A 106 -4.44 -12.08 -7.78
N ALA A 107 -3.14 -11.93 -7.57
CA ALA A 107 -2.44 -10.73 -8.00
C ALA A 107 -1.08 -11.06 -8.61
N THR A 108 -0.66 -10.21 -9.54
CA THR A 108 0.73 -10.13 -10.00
C THR A 108 1.35 -8.88 -9.40
N ILE A 109 2.51 -9.02 -8.78
CA ILE A 109 3.21 -7.92 -8.13
C ILE A 109 4.54 -7.70 -8.85
N THR A 110 4.77 -6.44 -9.24
CA THR A 110 6.00 -5.98 -9.89
C THR A 110 6.51 -4.73 -9.20
N SER A 111 7.78 -4.38 -9.44
CA SER A 111 8.38 -3.15 -8.92
C SER A 111 9.15 -2.40 -9.99
N SER A 112 9.20 -1.08 -9.88
CA SER A 112 9.97 -0.20 -10.77
C SER A 112 10.55 0.98 -9.99
N GLN A 113 11.57 1.61 -10.55
CA GLN A 113 12.02 2.92 -10.08
C GLN A 113 10.99 3.99 -10.45
N ASP A 114 10.78 4.95 -9.56
CA ASP A 114 9.88 6.09 -9.74
C ASP A 114 10.35 7.26 -8.85
N SER A 115 9.58 8.33 -8.77
CA SER A 115 9.83 9.45 -7.86
C SER A 115 8.55 10.01 -7.27
N VAL A 116 8.64 10.61 -6.07
CA VAL A 116 7.52 11.28 -5.41
C VAL A 116 7.95 12.68 -4.98
N THR A 117 7.19 13.70 -5.36
CA THR A 117 7.45 15.08 -4.94
C THR A 117 6.86 15.33 -3.55
N MET A 118 7.72 15.45 -2.54
CA MET A 118 7.32 15.78 -1.15
C MET A 118 7.84 17.13 -0.67
N GLY A 119 8.58 17.85 -1.52
CA GLY A 119 9.19 19.14 -1.21
C GLY A 119 9.60 19.88 -2.48
N LEU A 120 10.71 20.62 -2.42
CA LEU A 120 11.21 21.40 -3.57
C LEU A 120 11.79 20.54 -4.70
N SER A 121 12.19 19.30 -4.41
CA SER A 121 12.70 18.34 -5.38
C SER A 121 11.99 16.99 -5.24
N PRO A 122 11.88 16.21 -6.33
CA PRO A 122 11.41 14.82 -6.25
C PRO A 122 12.37 13.96 -5.40
N ASP A 123 11.80 13.08 -4.58
CA ASP A 123 12.52 12.01 -3.89
C ASP A 123 12.48 10.74 -4.74
N GLU A 124 13.59 10.00 -4.80
CA GLU A 124 13.63 8.67 -5.44
C GLU A 124 12.74 7.68 -4.67
N ALA A 125 11.96 6.90 -5.41
CA ALA A 125 11.03 5.93 -4.86
C ALA A 125 11.08 4.60 -5.60
N ILE A 126 10.78 3.52 -4.88
CA ILE A 126 10.41 2.24 -5.49
C ILE A 126 8.89 2.21 -5.56
N ARG A 127 8.34 2.15 -6.77
CA ARG A 127 6.91 1.90 -6.97
C ARG A 127 6.67 0.40 -7.05
N VAL A 128 5.72 -0.09 -6.27
CA VAL A 128 5.18 -1.44 -6.35
C VAL A 128 3.82 -1.36 -7.03
N ASN A 129 3.64 -2.18 -8.05
CA ASN A 129 2.39 -2.35 -8.77
C ASN A 129 1.80 -3.71 -8.39
N VAL A 130 0.54 -3.72 -7.95
CA VAL A 130 -0.22 -4.93 -7.63
C VAL A 130 -1.43 -4.97 -8.55
N ASP A 131 -1.40 -5.84 -9.56
CA ASP A 131 -2.50 -6.04 -10.49
C ASP A 131 -3.35 -7.22 -9.98
N ILE A 132 -4.51 -6.91 -9.41
CA ILE A 132 -5.43 -7.86 -8.77
C ILE A 132 -6.56 -8.25 -9.73
N VAL A 133 -6.85 -9.54 -9.78
CA VAL A 133 -8.05 -10.12 -10.40
C VAL A 133 -8.89 -10.76 -9.30
N ILE A 134 -10.08 -10.20 -9.06
CA ILE A 134 -11.07 -10.66 -8.11
C ILE A 134 -12.05 -11.56 -8.86
N THR A 135 -12.23 -12.78 -8.37
CA THR A 135 -13.18 -13.74 -8.93
C THR A 135 -14.46 -13.71 -8.10
N PRO A 136 -15.55 -13.13 -8.62
CA PRO A 136 -16.82 -13.09 -7.91
C PRO A 136 -17.52 -14.46 -7.94
N SER A 137 -18.75 -14.48 -7.46
CA SER A 137 -19.63 -15.66 -7.47
C SER A 137 -19.77 -16.29 -8.87
N PRO A 138 -20.05 -17.61 -8.97
CA PRO A 138 -20.23 -18.27 -10.26
C PRO A 138 -21.27 -17.57 -11.14
N GLY A 139 -20.87 -17.14 -12.34
CA GLY A 139 -21.72 -16.43 -13.30
C GLY A 139 -21.47 -14.94 -13.41
N GLU A 140 -20.66 -14.35 -12.53
CA GLU A 140 -20.23 -12.96 -12.61
C GLU A 140 -18.85 -12.83 -13.30
N ALA A 141 -18.64 -11.72 -14.01
CA ALA A 141 -17.37 -11.44 -14.67
C ALA A 141 -16.29 -11.03 -13.64
N PRO A 142 -15.03 -11.48 -13.78
CA PRO A 142 -13.95 -11.05 -12.91
C PRO A 142 -13.80 -9.52 -12.90
N ALA A 143 -13.51 -8.98 -11.73
CA ALA A 143 -13.17 -7.57 -11.57
C ALA A 143 -11.66 -7.41 -11.49
N GLU A 144 -11.11 -6.42 -12.19
CA GLU A 144 -9.69 -6.10 -12.17
C GLU A 144 -9.46 -4.80 -11.41
N ARG A 145 -8.41 -4.76 -10.59
CA ARG A 145 -8.03 -3.57 -9.82
C ARG A 145 -6.51 -3.47 -9.74
N GLN A 146 -5.98 -2.26 -9.91
CA GLN A 146 -4.58 -1.97 -9.67
C GLN A 146 -4.40 -1.25 -8.33
N LEU A 147 -3.49 -1.74 -7.50
CA LEU A 147 -3.00 -1.04 -6.31
C LEU A 147 -1.56 -0.59 -6.56
N LEU A 148 -1.23 0.65 -6.15
CA LEU A 148 0.11 1.21 -6.31
C LEU A 148 0.64 1.71 -4.97
N PHE A 149 1.91 1.46 -4.70
CA PHE A 149 2.58 1.89 -3.46
C PHE A 149 3.95 2.47 -3.79
N TRP A 150 4.28 3.63 -3.22
CA TRP A 150 5.61 4.25 -3.36
C TRP A 150 6.36 4.20 -2.04
N PHE A 151 7.51 3.55 -2.07
CA PHE A 151 8.42 3.44 -0.94
C PHE A 151 9.62 4.36 -1.16
N VAL A 152 9.81 5.29 -0.23
CA VAL A 152 10.97 6.20 -0.26
C VAL A 152 11.94 5.77 0.86
N PRO A 153 13.25 5.61 0.55
CA PRO A 153 14.24 5.20 1.55
C PRO A 153 14.15 6.02 2.84
N LYS A 154 14.07 5.32 3.98
CA LYS A 154 13.97 5.92 5.34
C LYS A 154 12.70 6.75 5.60
N LYS A 155 11.74 6.74 4.68
CA LYS A 155 10.44 7.41 4.81
C LYS A 155 9.26 6.42 4.67
N GLY A 156 9.53 5.14 4.40
CA GLY A 156 8.52 4.09 4.32
C GLY A 156 7.60 4.22 3.12
N VAL A 157 6.38 3.72 3.25
CA VAL A 157 5.30 3.86 2.25
C VAL A 157 4.66 5.25 2.30
N VAL A 158 5.11 6.13 1.41
CA VAL A 158 4.72 7.56 1.44
C VAL A 158 3.47 7.86 0.62
N LYS A 159 3.18 7.05 -0.40
CA LYS A 159 2.00 7.17 -1.27
C LYS A 159 1.38 5.80 -1.52
N SER A 160 0.05 5.73 -1.55
CA SER A 160 -0.73 4.55 -1.89
C SER A 160 -1.90 4.95 -2.82
N GLN A 161 -2.31 4.04 -3.70
CA GLN A 161 -3.49 4.21 -4.55
C GLN A 161 -4.22 2.88 -4.68
N PHE A 162 -5.53 2.89 -4.49
CA PHE A 162 -6.40 1.71 -4.53
C PHE A 162 -7.39 1.81 -5.68
N GLY A 163 -6.91 1.62 -6.92
CA GLY A 163 -7.70 1.80 -8.13
C GLY A 163 -8.22 3.23 -8.26
N THR A 164 -9.55 3.37 -8.39
CA THR A 164 -10.26 4.65 -8.41
C THR A 164 -10.91 5.01 -7.06
N LEU A 165 -10.74 4.16 -6.03
CA LEU A 165 -11.44 4.31 -4.75
C LEU A 165 -10.80 5.40 -3.89
N SER A 166 -9.49 5.30 -3.70
CA SER A 166 -8.75 6.15 -2.78
C SER A 166 -7.29 6.34 -3.22
N THR A 167 -6.69 7.44 -2.81
CA THR A 167 -5.28 7.76 -3.06
C THR A 167 -4.77 8.64 -1.93
N ARG A 168 -3.83 8.10 -1.16
CA ARG A 168 -3.09 8.85 -0.16
C ARG A 168 -1.80 9.36 -0.77
N GLU A 169 -1.57 10.67 -0.74
CA GLU A 169 -0.29 11.24 -1.15
C GLU A 169 0.25 12.28 -0.17
N PRO A 170 1.58 12.44 -0.05
CA PRO A 170 2.18 13.42 0.85
C PRO A 170 1.71 14.85 0.56
N ALA A 171 1.53 15.62 1.63
CA ALA A 171 1.23 17.05 1.54
C ALA A 171 2.38 17.87 2.15
N SER A 172 2.71 18.98 1.51
CA SER A 172 3.70 19.96 1.99
C SER A 172 3.21 20.76 3.20
#